data_AF-A0A640UXD6-F1
#
_entry.id   AF-A0A640UXD6-F1
#
_cell.length_a   1.000
_cell.length_b   1.000
_cell.length_c   1.000
_cell.angle_alpha   90.00
_cell.angle_beta   90.00
_cell.angle_gamma   90.00
#
_symmetry.space_group_name_H-M   'P 1'
#
loop_
_entity.id
_entity.type
_entity.pdbx_description
1 polymer ?
#
loop_
_entity_poly.entity_id
_entity_poly.type
_entity_poly.pdbx_seq_one_letter_code
_entity_poly.pdbx_strand_id
1 'polypeptide(L)'
;MSAPQATRTTALHAGAWWLWALGLATAASRTTDPLLLGLLVGVAGYVVAARRTDAPWARSYGAFVKLGLVVIAIRLLFAFFLGSPIPGTHTLVTLPEVPLPDWAKGVRIGGRVTAEGMVFALYDGLKLATLLICVGAANALANPARLLKSLPGALYEAGVAVVVAMTFAPNLVADVQRLRAARRLRGRPDRGFKALLQVGLPVLEGALERSVALAAAMDARGYGRSAQVPPAVRHTTSVLTLGGLLGVCAGTYGLLGDTGGGYGLPLLLAGLAAALAGLWLGGRRSVRSRYRPERWGARAWLVAGSGIAVAALMIWANDYAPTALHPPAVPLTTPVLPLWPAVSVLVGLLPAFVAPLPPGADRVASRASRGASSRGRRRATDVDVLTKEPTP
;
A
#
# COMPACT_ATOMS: atom_id res chain seq x y z
N MET A 1 22.02 -14.95 -12.83
CA MET A 1 22.21 -13.59 -13.37
C MET A 1 21.91 -12.58 -12.29
N SER A 2 22.91 -11.82 -11.84
CA SER A 2 22.73 -10.81 -10.77
C SER A 2 21.86 -9.66 -11.26
N ALA A 3 20.83 -9.29 -10.49
CA ALA A 3 19.96 -8.19 -10.85
C ALA A 3 20.75 -6.86 -10.79
N PRO A 4 20.65 -5.99 -11.82
CA PRO A 4 21.43 -4.76 -11.88
C PRO A 4 20.99 -3.73 -10.84
N GLN A 5 21.92 -2.85 -10.46
CA GLN A 5 21.70 -1.82 -9.43
C GLN A 5 20.74 -0.73 -9.91
N ALA A 6 19.95 -0.18 -8.99
CA ALA A 6 19.11 0.99 -9.23
C ALA A 6 19.97 2.25 -9.38
N THR A 7 20.28 2.60 -10.63
CA THR A 7 20.76 3.92 -11.06
C THR A 7 19.57 4.84 -11.36
N ARG A 8 19.79 6.16 -11.44
CA ARG A 8 18.73 7.14 -11.80
C ARG A 8 18.03 6.83 -13.13
N THR A 9 18.65 6.05 -14.01
CA THR A 9 18.12 5.60 -15.30
C THR A 9 17.37 4.26 -15.24
N THR A 10 17.61 3.45 -14.20
CA THR A 10 16.96 2.13 -14.01
C THR A 10 15.96 2.13 -12.86
N ALA A 11 15.77 3.25 -12.17
CA ALA A 11 14.76 3.42 -11.14
C ALA A 11 13.37 3.03 -11.67
N LEU A 12 12.73 2.07 -10.99
CA LEU A 12 11.38 1.65 -11.31
C LEU A 12 10.38 2.77 -11.01
N HIS A 13 9.45 2.96 -11.93
CA HIS A 13 8.38 3.93 -11.77
C HIS A 13 7.48 3.53 -10.60
N ALA A 14 7.16 4.49 -9.71
CA ALA A 14 6.36 4.23 -8.52
C ALA A 14 4.99 3.60 -8.83
N GLY A 15 4.37 3.99 -9.95
CA GLY A 15 3.10 3.42 -10.42
C GLY A 15 3.16 1.92 -10.74
N ALA A 16 4.31 1.38 -11.14
CA ALA A 16 4.43 -0.06 -11.45
C ALA A 16 4.28 -0.93 -10.19
N TRP A 17 4.84 -0.49 -9.07
CA TRP A 17 4.68 -1.16 -7.77
C TRP A 17 3.23 -1.10 -7.27
N TRP A 18 2.55 0.02 -7.52
CA TRP A 18 1.13 0.17 -7.19
C TRP A 18 0.24 -0.72 -8.05
N LEU A 19 0.44 -0.76 -9.37
CA LEU A 19 -0.28 -1.68 -10.25
C LEU A 19 -0.04 -3.14 -9.86
N TRP A 20 1.20 -3.49 -9.51
CA TRP A 20 1.53 -4.83 -9.05
C TRP A 20 0.79 -5.20 -7.76
N ALA A 21 0.85 -4.32 -6.75
CA ALA A 21 0.18 -4.53 -5.47
C ALA A 21 -1.35 -4.54 -5.58
N LEU A 22 -1.92 -3.70 -6.44
CA LEU A 22 -3.34 -3.71 -6.76
C LEU A 22 -3.74 -5.03 -7.42
N GLY A 23 -2.92 -5.56 -8.34
CA GLY A 23 -3.13 -6.87 -8.93
C GLY A 23 -3.17 -8.00 -7.90
N LEU A 24 -2.22 -8.00 -6.95
CA LEU A 24 -2.24 -8.95 -5.82
C LEU A 24 -3.46 -8.75 -4.91
N ALA A 25 -3.88 -7.52 -4.66
CA ALA A 25 -5.09 -7.22 -3.88
C ALA A 25 -6.36 -7.69 -4.60
N THR A 26 -6.45 -7.52 -5.92
CA THR A 26 -7.55 -8.06 -6.74
C THR A 26 -7.56 -9.59 -6.72
N ALA A 27 -6.40 -10.24 -6.77
CA ALA A 27 -6.32 -11.69 -6.58
C ALA A 27 -6.81 -12.12 -5.18
N ALA A 28 -6.39 -11.41 -4.12
CA ALA A 28 -6.83 -11.68 -2.75
C ALA A 28 -8.35 -11.48 -2.57
N SER A 29 -8.98 -10.55 -3.30
CA SER A 29 -10.42 -10.32 -3.20
C SER A 29 -11.24 -11.46 -3.83
N ARG A 30 -10.64 -12.25 -4.72
CA ARG A 30 -11.25 -13.38 -5.45
C ARG A 30 -11.05 -14.74 -4.79
N THR A 31 -10.48 -14.81 -3.59
CA THR A 31 -10.32 -16.08 -2.87
C THR A 31 -10.62 -15.92 -1.38
N THR A 32 -11.10 -16.99 -0.76
CA THR A 32 -11.20 -17.13 0.70
C THR A 32 -10.35 -18.30 1.20
N ASP A 33 -9.58 -18.94 0.32
CA ASP A 33 -8.69 -20.03 0.67
C ASP A 33 -7.49 -19.52 1.49
N PRO A 34 -7.27 -20.03 2.71
CA PRO A 34 -6.25 -19.51 3.60
C PRO A 34 -4.82 -19.82 3.10
N LEU A 35 -4.62 -20.88 2.33
CA LEU A 35 -3.30 -21.25 1.80
C LEU A 35 -2.91 -20.31 0.66
N LEU A 36 -3.85 -19.95 -0.22
CA LEU A 36 -3.64 -18.97 -1.29
C LEU A 36 -3.44 -17.56 -0.73
N LEU A 37 -4.22 -17.17 0.28
CA LEU A 37 -4.02 -15.88 0.98
C LEU A 37 -2.65 -15.83 1.66
N GLY A 38 -2.25 -16.92 2.35
CA GLY A 38 -0.92 -17.07 2.92
C GLY A 38 0.19 -16.98 1.87
N LEU A 39 0.00 -17.60 0.70
CA LEU A 39 0.93 -17.54 -0.42
C LEU A 39 1.04 -16.11 -0.98
N LEU A 40 -0.07 -15.38 -1.15
CA LEU A 40 -0.07 -13.98 -1.55
C LEU A 40 0.70 -13.09 -0.57
N VAL A 41 0.47 -13.28 0.74
CA VAL A 41 1.22 -12.59 1.80
C VAL A 41 2.71 -12.95 1.73
N GLY A 42 3.05 -14.22 1.50
CA GLY A 42 4.42 -14.71 1.32
C GLY A 42 5.11 -14.08 0.11
N VAL A 43 4.45 -14.03 -1.05
CA VAL A 43 4.94 -13.38 -2.28
C VAL A 43 5.16 -11.89 -2.04
N ALA A 44 4.18 -11.20 -1.46
CA ALA A 44 4.28 -9.79 -1.13
C ALA A 44 5.44 -9.52 -0.16
N GLY A 45 5.54 -10.31 0.90
CA GLY A 45 6.59 -10.23 1.91
C GLY A 45 7.98 -10.50 1.35
N TYR A 46 8.12 -11.50 0.47
CA TYR A 46 9.39 -11.83 -0.18
C TYR A 46 9.86 -10.70 -1.12
N VAL A 47 8.96 -10.17 -1.96
CA VAL A 47 9.30 -9.05 -2.85
C VAL A 47 9.69 -7.81 -2.04
N VAL A 48 8.95 -7.50 -0.97
CA VAL A 48 9.30 -6.40 -0.05
C VAL A 48 10.64 -6.66 0.61
N ALA A 49 10.91 -7.85 1.14
CA ALA A 49 12.18 -8.18 1.77
C ALA A 49 13.37 -8.06 0.81
N ALA A 50 13.20 -8.54 -0.43
CA ALA A 50 14.25 -8.53 -1.45
C ALA A 50 14.51 -7.13 -2.02
N ARG A 51 13.52 -6.22 -2.02
CA ARG A 51 13.57 -4.95 -2.77
C ARG A 51 13.37 -3.69 -1.94
N ARG A 52 13.02 -3.78 -0.65
CA ARG A 52 12.88 -2.60 0.23
C ARG A 52 14.19 -1.82 0.35
N THR A 53 14.10 -0.49 0.34
CA THR A 53 15.21 0.42 0.65
C THR A 53 15.35 0.60 2.17
N ASP A 54 16.52 1.01 2.69
CA ASP A 54 16.73 1.30 4.13
C ASP A 54 16.04 2.59 4.65
N ALA A 55 14.95 2.99 4.00
CA ALA A 55 14.30 4.26 4.28
C ALA A 55 13.19 4.13 5.34
N PRO A 56 12.79 5.23 6.02
CA PRO A 56 11.77 5.19 7.07
C PRO A 56 10.43 4.57 6.62
N TRP A 57 10.05 4.76 5.35
CA TRP A 57 8.84 4.18 4.75
C TRP A 57 8.92 2.66 4.56
N ALA A 58 10.11 2.07 4.51
CA ALA A 58 10.26 0.60 4.39
C ALA A 58 9.81 -0.15 5.65
N ARG A 59 9.71 0.55 6.80
CA ARG A 59 9.11 0.01 8.03
C ARG A 59 7.58 -0.02 7.99
N SER A 60 6.95 0.62 7.01
CA SER A 60 5.49 0.64 6.86
C SER A 60 4.92 -0.77 6.69
N TYR A 61 5.59 -1.65 5.93
CA TYR A 61 5.14 -3.03 5.73
C TYR A 61 4.89 -3.76 7.06
N GLY A 62 5.84 -3.66 8.00
CA GLY A 62 5.68 -4.26 9.33
C GLY A 62 4.51 -3.68 10.13
N ALA A 63 4.19 -2.39 9.96
CA ALA A 63 3.02 -1.77 10.58
C ALA A 63 1.70 -2.28 9.95
N PHE A 64 1.65 -2.44 8.62
CA PHE A 64 0.49 -2.99 7.93
C PHE A 64 0.26 -4.47 8.26
N VAL A 65 1.31 -5.28 8.40
CA VAL A 65 1.20 -6.67 8.87
C VAL A 65 0.66 -6.72 10.31
N LYS A 66 1.17 -5.88 11.21
CA LYS A 66 0.64 -5.78 12.59
C LYS A 66 -0.83 -5.36 12.60
N LEU A 67 -1.21 -4.39 11.78
CA LEU A 67 -2.60 -3.95 11.68
C LEU A 67 -3.49 -5.08 11.10
N GLY A 68 -3.00 -5.87 10.16
CA GLY A 68 -3.69 -7.07 9.66
C GLY A 68 -3.91 -8.13 10.75
N LEU A 69 -2.90 -8.38 11.58
CA LEU A 69 -3.04 -9.27 12.75
C LEU A 69 -4.08 -8.75 13.75
N VAL A 70 -4.11 -7.42 13.98
CA VAL A 70 -5.14 -6.80 14.83
C VAL A 70 -6.53 -6.96 14.24
N VAL A 71 -6.70 -6.81 12.91
CA VAL A 71 -7.98 -7.04 12.23
C VAL A 71 -8.45 -8.48 12.40
N ILE A 72 -7.55 -9.46 12.25
CA ILE A 72 -7.86 -10.88 12.50
C ILE A 72 -8.30 -11.10 13.94
N ALA A 73 -7.53 -10.58 14.91
CA ALA A 73 -7.84 -10.73 16.34
C ALA A 73 -9.19 -10.11 16.69
N ILE A 74 -9.48 -8.90 16.20
CA ILE A 74 -10.77 -8.24 16.39
C ILE A 74 -11.89 -9.09 15.77
N ARG A 75 -11.71 -9.60 14.54
CA ARG A 75 -12.76 -10.38 13.87
C ARG A 75 -13.03 -11.71 14.56
N LEU A 76 -12.00 -12.40 15.05
CA LEU A 76 -12.14 -13.59 15.90
C LEU A 76 -12.84 -13.27 17.22
N LEU A 77 -12.48 -12.16 17.85
CA LEU A 77 -13.11 -11.71 19.10
C LEU A 77 -14.59 -11.42 18.90
N PHE A 78 -14.96 -10.70 17.84
CA PHE A 78 -16.36 -10.49 17.49
C PHE A 78 -17.09 -11.80 17.22
N ALA A 79 -16.49 -12.72 16.45
CA ALA A 79 -17.10 -14.02 16.19
C ALA A 79 -17.26 -14.87 17.47
N PHE A 80 -16.32 -14.77 18.41
CA PHE A 80 -16.36 -15.48 19.69
C PHE A 80 -17.46 -14.95 20.61
N PHE A 81 -17.61 -13.63 20.72
CA PHE A 81 -18.58 -13.00 21.64
C PHE A 81 -20.00 -12.84 21.06
N LEU A 82 -20.13 -12.55 19.76
CA LEU A 82 -21.43 -12.36 19.10
C LEU A 82 -21.93 -13.66 18.42
N GLY A 83 -21.13 -14.72 18.47
CA GLY A 83 -21.39 -15.95 17.71
C GLY A 83 -21.22 -15.76 16.21
N SER A 84 -21.29 -16.88 15.48
CA SER A 84 -21.27 -16.88 14.01
C SER A 84 -22.68 -17.18 13.47
N PRO A 85 -23.13 -16.52 12.38
CA PRO A 85 -24.36 -16.87 11.69
C PRO A 85 -24.35 -18.27 11.05
N ILE A 86 -23.19 -18.93 11.01
CA ILE A 86 -22.98 -20.18 10.27
C ILE A 86 -23.37 -21.37 11.14
N PRO A 87 -24.23 -22.28 10.61
CA PRO A 87 -24.53 -23.54 11.27
C PRO A 87 -23.25 -24.37 11.43
N GLY A 88 -22.90 -24.74 12.67
CA GLY A 88 -21.76 -25.61 12.94
C GLY A 88 -22.17 -26.80 13.80
N THR A 89 -21.59 -27.96 13.52
CA THR A 89 -21.85 -29.19 14.27
C THR A 89 -20.87 -29.33 15.45
N HIS A 90 -19.67 -28.74 15.34
CA HIS A 90 -18.62 -28.84 16.36
C HIS A 90 -18.62 -27.63 17.30
N THR A 91 -19.24 -27.76 18.47
CA THR A 91 -19.19 -26.72 19.49
C THR A 91 -17.92 -26.75 20.32
N LEU A 92 -17.25 -25.60 20.41
CA LEU A 92 -16.08 -25.39 21.25
C LEU A 92 -16.47 -24.95 22.66
N VAL A 93 -17.28 -23.90 22.77
CA VAL A 93 -17.68 -23.29 24.05
C VAL A 93 -19.11 -22.77 23.94
N THR A 94 -19.87 -22.84 25.03
CA THR A 94 -21.20 -22.24 25.13
C THR A 94 -21.15 -21.04 26.06
N LEU A 95 -21.32 -19.83 25.54
CA LEU A 95 -21.45 -18.62 26.34
C LEU A 95 -22.91 -18.45 26.79
N PRO A 96 -23.17 -17.96 28.01
CA PRO A 96 -24.53 -17.67 28.46
C PRO A 96 -25.21 -16.68 27.51
N GLU A 97 -26.36 -17.06 26.96
CA GLU A 97 -27.12 -16.22 26.04
C GLU A 97 -27.83 -15.12 26.84
N VAL A 98 -27.57 -13.86 26.48
CA VAL A 98 -28.36 -12.75 26.99
C VAL A 98 -29.53 -12.54 26.03
N PRO A 99 -30.79 -12.73 26.45
CA PRO A 99 -31.93 -12.52 25.58
C PRO A 99 -31.98 -11.04 25.20
N LEU A 100 -31.77 -10.74 23.92
CA LEU A 100 -31.89 -9.39 23.40
C LEU A 100 -33.35 -9.06 23.07
N PRO A 101 -33.79 -7.82 23.33
CA PRO A 101 -35.14 -7.37 22.99
C PRO A 101 -35.43 -7.43 21.49
N ASP A 102 -36.71 -7.53 21.11
CA ASP A 102 -37.17 -7.93 19.78
C ASP A 102 -36.65 -7.09 18.60
N TRP A 103 -36.20 -5.87 18.86
CA TRP A 103 -35.60 -4.96 17.86
C TRP A 103 -34.15 -5.34 17.47
N ALA A 104 -33.49 -6.22 18.24
CA ALA A 104 -32.12 -6.67 18.02
C ALA A 104 -32.00 -8.17 17.68
N LYS A 105 -33.08 -8.79 17.16
CA LYS A 105 -33.13 -10.22 16.77
C LYS A 105 -32.06 -10.68 15.76
N GLY A 106 -31.36 -9.76 15.10
CA GLY A 106 -30.26 -10.05 14.18
C GLY A 106 -28.88 -10.19 14.82
N VAL A 107 -28.72 -9.82 16.10
CA VAL A 107 -27.45 -9.90 16.83
C VAL A 107 -27.67 -10.80 18.04
N ARG A 108 -26.96 -11.93 18.10
CA ARG A 108 -26.93 -12.77 19.31
C ARG A 108 -25.71 -12.32 20.12
N ILE A 109 -25.89 -12.04 21.42
CA ILE A 109 -24.75 -11.83 22.33
C ILE A 109 -24.62 -13.11 23.15
N GLY A 110 -23.52 -13.83 22.97
CA GLY A 110 -23.32 -15.17 23.51
C GLY A 110 -23.94 -16.29 22.66
N GLY A 111 -23.95 -17.51 23.21
CA GLY A 111 -24.44 -18.72 22.54
C GLY A 111 -23.34 -19.75 22.23
N ARG A 112 -23.68 -20.73 21.39
CA ARG A 112 -22.76 -21.81 20.99
C ARG A 112 -21.68 -21.28 20.04
N VAL A 113 -20.43 -21.22 20.50
CA VAL A 113 -19.26 -20.95 19.66
C VAL A 113 -18.87 -22.23 18.94
N THR A 114 -19.01 -22.24 17.62
CA THR A 114 -18.70 -23.39 16.76
C THR A 114 -17.31 -23.25 16.13
N ALA A 115 -16.64 -24.38 15.90
CA ALA A 115 -15.34 -24.41 15.22
C ALA A 115 -15.46 -23.89 13.78
N GLU A 116 -16.54 -24.24 13.09
CA GLU A 116 -16.90 -23.77 11.75
C GLU A 116 -17.02 -22.25 11.70
N GLY A 117 -17.68 -21.66 12.71
CA GLY A 117 -17.85 -20.22 12.83
C GLY A 117 -16.53 -19.48 13.05
N MET A 118 -15.64 -20.04 13.87
CA MET A 118 -14.29 -19.50 14.09
C MET A 118 -13.42 -19.58 12.84
N VAL A 119 -13.46 -20.71 12.13
CA VAL A 119 -12.70 -20.92 10.89
C VAL A 119 -13.17 -19.96 9.81
N PHE A 120 -14.48 -19.77 9.65
CA PHE A 120 -15.01 -18.78 8.71
C PHE A 120 -14.57 -17.35 9.05
N ALA A 121 -14.68 -16.96 10.33
CA ALA A 121 -14.24 -15.63 10.77
C ALA A 121 -12.72 -15.42 10.55
N LEU A 122 -11.93 -16.49 10.74
CA LEU A 122 -10.50 -16.49 10.43
C LEU A 122 -10.24 -16.29 8.94
N TYR A 123 -10.94 -17.01 8.05
CA TYR A 123 -10.76 -16.90 6.59
C TYR A 123 -11.12 -15.50 6.08
N ASP A 124 -12.24 -14.95 6.54
CA ASP A 124 -12.63 -13.58 6.23
C ASP A 124 -11.63 -12.55 6.79
N GLY A 125 -11.17 -12.76 8.03
CA GLY A 125 -10.16 -11.91 8.66
C GLY A 125 -8.85 -11.92 7.89
N LEU A 126 -8.43 -13.11 7.43
CA LEU A 126 -7.22 -13.29 6.64
C LEU A 126 -7.32 -12.62 5.27
N LYS A 127 -8.50 -12.64 4.63
CA LYS A 127 -8.76 -11.91 3.39
C LYS A 127 -8.55 -10.41 3.57
N LEU A 128 -9.16 -9.82 4.61
CA LEU A 128 -9.00 -8.40 4.93
C LEU A 128 -7.54 -8.05 5.29
N ALA A 129 -6.88 -8.90 6.07
CA ALA A 129 -5.47 -8.73 6.42
C ALA A 129 -4.57 -8.78 5.16
N THR A 130 -4.84 -9.68 4.23
CA THR A 130 -4.08 -9.81 2.98
C THR A 130 -4.22 -8.56 2.11
N LEU A 131 -5.44 -8.03 1.94
CA LEU A 131 -5.68 -6.77 1.21
C LEU A 131 -4.87 -5.62 1.81
N LEU A 132 -4.88 -5.52 3.14
CA LEU A 132 -4.14 -4.51 3.88
C LEU A 132 -2.61 -4.69 3.74
N ILE A 133 -2.11 -5.92 3.75
CA ILE A 133 -0.69 -6.24 3.55
C ILE A 133 -0.26 -5.89 2.12
N CYS A 134 -1.09 -6.11 1.10
CA CYS A 134 -0.82 -5.68 -0.29
C CYS A 134 -0.65 -4.15 -0.38
N VAL A 135 -1.52 -3.38 0.28
CA VAL A 135 -1.39 -1.91 0.39
C VAL A 135 -0.11 -1.54 1.13
N GLY A 136 0.24 -2.26 2.20
CA GLY A 136 1.50 -2.10 2.91
C GLY A 136 2.74 -2.37 2.04
N ALA A 137 2.67 -3.37 1.17
CA ALA A 137 3.72 -3.69 0.22
C ALA A 137 3.92 -2.56 -0.81
N ALA A 138 2.83 -2.01 -1.35
CA ALA A 138 2.87 -0.85 -2.24
C ALA A 138 3.58 0.34 -1.58
N ASN A 139 3.22 0.67 -0.35
CA ASN A 139 3.80 1.80 0.41
C ASN A 139 5.27 1.57 0.83
N ALA A 140 5.66 0.31 1.05
CA ALA A 140 7.04 -0.02 1.38
C ALA A 140 7.97 0.03 0.17
N LEU A 141 7.46 -0.33 -1.01
CA LEU A 141 8.22 -0.42 -2.27
C LEU A 141 8.19 0.88 -3.09
N ALA A 142 7.10 1.64 -3.03
CA ALA A 142 6.95 2.92 -3.72
C ALA A 142 6.99 4.09 -2.75
N ASN A 143 7.83 5.10 -3.06
CA ASN A 143 7.81 6.35 -2.31
C ASN A 143 6.54 7.16 -2.69
N PRO A 144 5.64 7.48 -1.73
CA PRO A 144 4.40 8.21 -2.01
C PRO A 144 4.67 9.59 -2.65
N ALA A 145 5.74 10.28 -2.26
CA ALA A 145 6.13 11.55 -2.86
C ALA A 145 6.58 11.40 -4.34
N ARG A 146 7.06 10.22 -4.76
CA ARG A 146 7.35 9.94 -6.17
C ARG A 146 6.08 9.68 -6.97
N LEU A 147 5.12 8.97 -6.39
CA LEU A 147 3.81 8.75 -7.01
C LEU A 147 3.11 10.08 -7.29
N LEU A 148 3.15 11.02 -6.34
CA LEU A 148 2.63 12.38 -6.50
C LEU A 148 3.29 13.13 -7.68
N LYS A 149 4.60 12.95 -7.89
CA LYS A 149 5.31 13.56 -9.03
C LYS A 149 4.99 12.92 -10.38
N SER A 150 4.45 11.70 -10.38
CA SER A 150 3.99 11.01 -11.60
C SER A 150 2.52 11.29 -11.95
N LEU A 151 1.78 12.01 -11.11
CA LEU A 151 0.38 12.35 -11.40
C LEU A 151 0.27 13.21 -12.67
N PRO A 152 -0.82 13.04 -13.46
CA PRO A 152 -1.08 13.86 -14.63
C PRO A 152 -1.17 15.34 -14.26
N GLY A 153 -0.78 16.22 -15.20
CA GLY A 153 -0.76 17.67 -14.95
C GLY A 153 -2.12 18.27 -14.55
N ALA A 154 -3.23 17.59 -14.85
CA ALA A 154 -4.56 17.99 -14.39
C ALA A 154 -4.67 18.03 -12.85
N LEU A 155 -3.87 17.23 -12.14
CA LEU A 155 -3.82 17.18 -10.69
C LEU A 155 -2.68 18.04 -10.12
N TYR A 156 -2.10 18.96 -10.91
CA TYR A 156 -0.95 19.76 -10.47
C TYR A 156 -1.23 20.54 -9.19
N GLU A 157 -2.38 21.21 -9.10
CA GLU A 157 -2.75 22.01 -7.94
C GLU A 157 -2.90 21.13 -6.69
N ALA A 158 -3.60 20.01 -6.81
CA ALA A 158 -3.71 19.01 -5.74
C ALA A 158 -2.34 18.42 -5.36
N GLY A 159 -1.48 18.13 -6.34
CA GLY A 159 -0.14 17.62 -6.13
C GLY A 159 0.76 18.59 -5.38
N VAL A 160 0.72 19.89 -5.74
CA VAL A 160 1.44 20.95 -5.01
C VAL A 160 0.94 21.04 -3.57
N ALA A 161 -0.38 21.06 -3.35
CA ALA A 161 -0.95 21.10 -2.01
C ALA A 161 -0.47 19.92 -1.15
N VAL A 162 -0.46 18.71 -1.69
CA VAL A 162 0.01 17.52 -0.96
C VAL A 162 1.51 17.56 -0.70
N VAL A 163 2.33 17.97 -1.67
CA VAL A 163 3.79 18.11 -1.48
C VAL A 163 4.12 19.14 -0.40
N VAL A 164 3.40 20.27 -0.41
CA VAL A 164 3.49 21.32 0.60
C VAL A 164 3.08 20.77 1.96
N ALA A 165 1.96 20.06 2.06
CA ALA A 165 1.50 19.43 3.29
C ALA A 165 2.51 18.41 3.84
N MET A 166 3.08 17.55 2.99
CA MET A 166 4.12 16.58 3.38
C MET A 166 5.40 17.26 3.90
N THR A 167 5.70 18.46 3.43
CA THR A 167 6.86 19.24 3.88
C THR A 167 6.58 19.96 5.20
N PHE A 168 5.37 20.49 5.38
CA PHE A 168 4.99 21.20 6.62
C PHE A 168 4.60 20.28 7.77
N ALA A 169 4.07 19.08 7.49
CA ALA A 169 3.69 18.12 8.53
C ALA A 169 4.80 17.85 9.57
N PRO A 170 6.05 17.53 9.20
CA PRO A 170 7.12 17.33 10.18
C PRO A 170 7.46 18.62 10.96
N ASN A 171 7.35 19.79 10.32
CA ASN A 171 7.59 21.08 10.98
C ASN A 171 6.53 21.38 12.04
N LEU A 172 5.25 21.12 11.74
CA LEU A 172 4.16 21.26 12.70
C LEU A 172 4.31 20.33 13.90
N VAL A 173 4.74 19.08 13.66
CA VAL A 173 5.04 18.13 14.76
C VAL A 173 6.16 18.67 15.65
N ALA A 174 7.23 19.20 15.06
CA ALA A 174 8.33 19.80 15.82
C ALA A 174 7.89 21.03 16.62
N ASP A 175 7.02 21.88 16.06
CA ASP A 175 6.43 23.02 16.78
C ASP A 175 5.59 22.57 17.98
N VAL A 176 4.71 21.59 17.78
CA VAL A 176 3.90 21.00 18.84
C VAL A 176 4.79 20.44 19.96
N GLN A 177 5.87 19.74 19.60
CA GLN A 177 6.82 19.19 20.57
C GLN A 177 7.53 20.29 21.36
N ARG A 178 8.01 21.34 20.68
CA ARG A 178 8.62 22.51 21.34
C ARG A 178 7.66 23.21 22.29
N LEU A 179 6.41 23.40 21.87
CA LEU A 179 5.41 24.09 22.67
C LEU A 179 4.98 23.26 23.89
N ARG A 180 4.84 21.94 23.73
CA ARG A 180 4.61 21.02 24.87
C ARG A 180 5.77 21.06 25.86
N ALA A 181 7.02 21.04 25.38
CA ALA A 181 8.19 21.13 26.24
C ALA A 181 8.25 22.46 27.02
N ALA A 182 8.01 23.60 26.35
CA ALA A 182 7.99 24.91 26.99
C ALA A 182 6.91 25.02 28.08
N ARG A 183 5.75 24.38 27.90
CA ARG A 183 4.69 24.34 28.92
C ARG A 183 5.04 23.46 30.11
N ARG A 184 5.68 22.31 29.85
CA ARG A 184 6.20 21.44 30.91
C ARG A 184 7.21 22.19 31.79
N LEU A 185 8.08 23.00 31.19
CA LEU A 185 9.02 23.86 31.93
C LEU A 185 8.32 24.98 32.72
N ARG A 186 7.13 25.41 32.30
CA ARG A 186 6.31 26.42 33.00
C ARG A 186 5.36 25.82 34.05
N GLY A 187 5.51 24.53 34.39
CA GLY A 187 4.65 23.83 35.35
C GLY A 187 3.19 23.69 34.89
N ARG A 188 2.91 23.91 33.60
CA ARG A 188 1.54 23.85 33.05
C ARG A 188 1.22 22.42 32.61
N PRO A 189 -0.01 21.94 32.87
CA PRO A 189 -0.42 20.60 32.44
C PRO A 189 -0.36 20.48 30.91
N ASP A 190 0.26 19.40 30.44
CA ASP A 190 0.50 19.11 29.03
C ASP A 190 -0.53 18.15 28.42
N ARG A 191 -1.38 17.53 29.26
CA ARG A 191 -2.43 16.56 28.90
C ARG A 191 -3.85 17.14 29.08
N GLY A 192 -4.78 16.69 28.24
CA GLY A 192 -6.20 17.05 28.29
C GLY A 192 -6.66 17.99 27.16
N PHE A 193 -7.98 18.13 27.01
CA PHE A 193 -8.60 18.93 25.94
C PHE A 193 -8.24 20.42 26.02
N LYS A 194 -8.20 20.98 27.24
CA LYS A 194 -7.77 22.36 27.46
C LYS A 194 -6.29 22.57 27.07
N ALA A 195 -5.44 21.59 27.36
CA ALA A 195 -4.05 21.61 26.93
C ALA A 195 -3.93 21.47 25.40
N LEU A 196 -4.82 20.72 24.75
CA LEU A 196 -4.86 20.60 23.29
C LEU A 196 -5.21 21.93 22.63
N LEU A 197 -6.29 22.60 23.07
CA LEU A 197 -6.69 23.93 22.57
C LEU A 197 -5.56 24.96 22.72
N GLN A 198 -4.89 24.96 23.87
CA GLN A 198 -3.78 25.88 24.16
C GLN A 198 -2.49 25.60 23.37
N VAL A 199 -2.27 24.38 22.85
CA VAL A 199 -1.20 24.12 21.85
C VAL A 199 -1.67 24.40 20.45
N GLY A 200 -2.90 23.99 20.16
CA GLY A 200 -3.48 24.04 18.83
C GLY A 200 -3.53 25.47 18.32
N LEU A 201 -4.01 26.41 19.13
CA LEU A 201 -4.18 27.80 18.70
C LEU A 201 -2.87 28.47 18.26
N PRO A 202 -1.76 28.46 19.04
CA PRO A 202 -0.48 29.02 18.58
C PRO A 202 0.14 28.28 17.39
N VAL A 203 -0.06 26.96 17.30
CA VAL A 203 0.44 26.18 16.16
C VAL A 203 -0.33 26.51 14.89
N LEU A 204 -1.64 26.73 14.98
CA LEU A 204 -2.48 27.18 13.86
C LEU A 204 -2.10 28.59 13.42
N GLU A 205 -1.89 29.51 14.36
CA GLU A 205 -1.39 30.86 14.08
C GLU A 205 -0.05 30.81 13.33
N GLY A 206 0.94 30.07 13.84
CA GLY A 206 2.22 29.90 13.16
C GLY A 206 2.12 29.11 11.84
N ALA A 207 1.11 28.25 11.66
CA ALA A 207 0.83 27.60 10.38
C ALA A 207 0.25 28.59 9.37
N LEU A 208 -0.65 29.49 9.82
CA LEU A 208 -1.24 30.55 8.99
C LEU A 208 -0.17 31.52 8.50
N GLU A 209 0.69 32.02 9.38
CA GLU A 209 1.80 32.92 9.01
C GLU A 209 2.72 32.28 7.94
N ARG A 210 3.10 31.00 8.13
CA ARG A 210 3.91 30.27 7.15
C ARG A 210 3.18 30.01 5.84
N SER A 211 1.87 29.77 5.89
CA SER A 211 1.07 29.60 4.68
C SER A 211 1.00 30.89 3.86
N VAL A 212 0.85 32.04 4.52
CA VAL A 212 0.86 33.38 3.88
C VAL A 212 2.24 33.67 3.29
N ALA A 213 3.30 33.44 4.05
CA ALA A 213 4.68 33.62 3.57
C ALA A 213 5.00 32.70 2.38
N LEU A 214 4.56 31.44 2.41
CA LEU A 214 4.72 30.52 1.28
C LEU A 214 3.91 30.97 0.07
N ALA A 215 2.67 31.40 0.26
CA ALA A 215 1.82 31.89 -0.83
C ALA A 215 2.46 33.10 -1.53
N ALA A 216 2.98 34.07 -0.77
CA ALA A 216 3.70 35.22 -1.32
C ALA A 216 4.97 34.79 -2.09
N ALA A 217 5.75 33.84 -1.56
CA ALA A 217 6.94 33.31 -2.24
C ALA A 217 6.59 32.50 -3.51
N MET A 218 5.45 31.81 -3.52
CA MET A 218 4.94 31.08 -4.68
C MET A 218 4.50 32.04 -5.78
N ASP A 219 3.77 33.10 -5.44
CA ASP A 219 3.31 34.12 -6.38
C ASP A 219 4.49 34.86 -7.02
N ALA A 220 5.49 35.25 -6.22
CA ALA A 220 6.73 35.87 -6.73
C ALA A 220 7.52 34.98 -7.72
N ARG A 221 7.43 33.65 -7.57
CA ARG A 221 8.04 32.67 -8.49
C ARG A 221 7.16 32.35 -9.71
N GLY A 222 5.99 32.97 -9.82
CA GLY A 222 5.05 32.78 -10.92
C GLY A 222 4.22 31.49 -10.83
N TYR A 223 4.10 30.87 -9.65
CA TYR A 223 3.15 29.77 -9.45
C TYR A 223 1.71 30.28 -9.62
N GLY A 224 0.82 29.44 -10.16
CA GLY A 224 -0.60 29.79 -10.39
C GLY A 224 -0.91 30.39 -11.77
N ARG A 225 0.10 30.72 -12.58
CA ARG A 225 -0.11 31.06 -14.00
C ARG A 225 -0.54 29.81 -14.77
N SER A 226 -1.83 29.73 -15.09
CA SER A 226 -2.37 28.73 -16.00
C SER A 226 -2.10 29.14 -17.45
N ALA A 227 -1.83 28.16 -18.32
CA ALA A 227 -1.82 28.43 -19.76
C ALA A 227 -3.22 28.89 -20.18
N GLN A 228 -3.31 29.94 -21.02
CA GLN A 228 -4.59 30.32 -21.61
C GLN A 228 -5.06 29.21 -22.54
N VAL A 229 -6.14 28.54 -22.17
CA VAL A 229 -6.66 27.35 -22.87
C VAL A 229 -8.05 27.68 -23.40
N PRO A 230 -8.37 27.34 -24.66
CA PRO A 230 -9.68 27.63 -25.23
C PRO A 230 -10.83 27.06 -24.36
N PRO A 231 -11.95 27.77 -24.24
CA PRO A 231 -13.08 27.33 -23.42
C PRO A 231 -13.61 25.95 -23.85
N ALA A 232 -13.57 25.62 -25.15
CA ALA A 232 -13.93 24.30 -25.66
C ALA A 232 -13.09 23.16 -25.06
N VAL A 233 -11.78 23.37 -24.89
CA VAL A 233 -10.89 22.41 -24.23
C VAL A 233 -11.21 22.32 -22.73
N ARG A 234 -11.68 23.42 -22.13
CA ARG A 234 -12.16 23.44 -20.73
C ARG A 234 -13.36 22.53 -20.53
N HIS A 235 -14.40 22.75 -21.32
CA HIS A 235 -15.65 21.99 -21.26
C HIS A 235 -15.45 20.52 -21.61
N THR A 236 -14.73 20.21 -22.70
CA THR A 236 -14.46 18.81 -23.08
C THR A 236 -13.72 18.06 -21.98
N THR A 237 -12.72 18.66 -21.34
CA THR A 237 -12.04 18.04 -20.21
C THR A 237 -13.00 17.75 -19.06
N SER A 238 -13.83 18.73 -18.65
CA SER A 238 -14.79 18.55 -17.56
C SER A 238 -15.80 17.45 -17.88
N VAL A 239 -16.34 17.43 -19.10
CA VAL A 239 -17.29 16.41 -19.57
C VAL A 239 -16.62 15.04 -19.61
N LEU A 240 -15.40 14.92 -20.15
CA LEU A 240 -14.64 13.68 -20.19
C LEU A 240 -14.33 13.16 -18.78
N THR A 241 -13.91 14.03 -17.85
CA THR A 241 -13.60 13.62 -16.47
C THR A 241 -14.84 13.22 -15.68
N LEU A 242 -15.91 14.03 -15.73
CA LEU A 242 -17.13 13.76 -14.98
C LEU A 242 -17.90 12.59 -15.60
N GLY A 243 -18.08 12.60 -16.92
CA GLY A 243 -18.71 11.51 -17.67
C GLY A 243 -17.92 10.21 -17.53
N GLY A 244 -16.59 10.27 -17.57
CA GLY A 244 -15.75 9.11 -17.32
C GLY A 244 -15.89 8.55 -15.90
N LEU A 245 -15.91 9.41 -14.87
CA LEU A 245 -16.13 9.00 -13.49
C LEU A 245 -17.51 8.37 -13.28
N LEU A 246 -18.55 8.98 -13.84
CA LEU A 246 -19.91 8.42 -13.84
C LEU A 246 -19.97 7.08 -14.57
N GLY A 247 -19.28 6.95 -15.71
CA GLY A 247 -19.16 5.70 -16.46
C GLY A 247 -18.45 4.61 -15.67
N VAL A 248 -17.40 4.93 -14.91
CA VAL A 248 -16.73 3.99 -14.01
C VAL A 248 -17.67 3.53 -12.89
N CYS A 249 -18.42 4.46 -12.27
CA CYS A 249 -19.42 4.12 -11.25
C CYS A 249 -20.51 3.19 -11.81
N ALA A 250 -21.09 3.55 -12.97
CA ALA A 250 -22.14 2.78 -13.63
C ALA A 250 -21.64 1.41 -14.12
N GLY A 251 -20.43 1.34 -14.68
CA GLY A 251 -19.80 0.09 -15.11
C GLY A 251 -19.47 -0.83 -13.92
N THR A 252 -18.97 -0.28 -12.81
CA THR A 252 -18.71 -1.06 -11.59
C THR A 252 -20.02 -1.60 -10.99
N TYR A 253 -21.06 -0.76 -10.95
CA TYR A 253 -22.39 -1.19 -10.52
C TYR A 253 -22.94 -2.30 -11.42
N GLY A 254 -22.82 -2.16 -12.75
CA GLY A 254 -23.22 -3.20 -13.70
C GLY A 254 -22.48 -4.52 -13.50
N LEU A 255 -21.17 -4.48 -13.22
CA LEU A 255 -20.39 -5.69 -12.93
C LEU A 255 -20.74 -6.36 -11.60
N LEU A 256 -21.28 -5.61 -10.64
CA LEU A 256 -21.73 -6.12 -9.34
C LEU A 256 -23.18 -6.61 -9.37
N GLY A 257 -23.97 -6.19 -10.35
CA GLY A 257 -25.37 -6.57 -10.50
C GLY A 257 -25.55 -7.82 -11.37
N ASP A 258 -26.56 -8.62 -11.06
CA ASP A 258 -26.83 -9.91 -11.73
C ASP A 258 -27.20 -9.77 -13.22
N THR A 259 -27.61 -8.57 -13.66
CA THR A 259 -28.06 -8.28 -15.03
C THR A 259 -27.04 -7.53 -15.88
N GLY A 260 -25.87 -7.18 -15.33
CA GLY A 260 -24.93 -6.28 -15.98
C GLY A 260 -23.73 -6.93 -16.67
N GLY A 261 -23.71 -8.26 -16.84
CA GLY A 261 -22.59 -8.99 -17.41
C GLY A 261 -22.19 -8.55 -18.84
N GLY A 262 -23.14 -8.14 -19.67
CA GLY A 262 -22.88 -7.75 -21.07
C GLY A 262 -22.41 -6.30 -21.27
N TYR A 263 -22.90 -5.35 -20.46
CA TYR A 263 -22.61 -3.92 -20.62
C TYR A 263 -21.71 -3.33 -19.52
N GLY A 264 -21.56 -4.01 -18.38
CA GLY A 264 -20.77 -3.50 -17.25
C GLY A 264 -19.29 -3.33 -17.58
N LEU A 265 -18.67 -4.35 -18.20
CA LEU A 265 -17.26 -4.31 -18.61
C LEU A 265 -16.97 -3.25 -19.69
N PRO A 266 -17.69 -3.19 -20.83
CA PRO A 266 -17.42 -2.17 -21.84
C PRO A 266 -17.70 -0.76 -21.32
N LEU A 267 -18.73 -0.56 -20.48
CA LEU A 267 -19.03 0.73 -19.88
C LEU A 267 -17.95 1.17 -18.89
N LEU A 268 -17.43 0.25 -18.07
CA LEU A 268 -16.30 0.50 -17.18
C LEU A 268 -15.05 0.94 -17.96
N LEU A 269 -14.72 0.21 -19.03
CA LEU A 269 -13.55 0.51 -19.87
C LEU A 269 -13.71 1.84 -20.61
N ALA A 270 -14.89 2.13 -21.16
CA ALA A 270 -15.20 3.39 -21.80
C ALA A 270 -15.15 4.56 -20.80
N GLY A 271 -15.71 4.38 -19.60
CA GLY A 271 -15.64 5.37 -18.52
C GLY A 271 -14.22 5.64 -18.07
N LEU A 272 -13.42 4.59 -17.88
CA LEU A 272 -12.00 4.71 -17.53
C LEU A 272 -11.21 5.44 -18.63
N ALA A 273 -11.42 5.09 -19.90
CA ALA A 273 -10.79 5.74 -21.04
C ALA A 273 -11.16 7.22 -21.14
N ALA A 274 -12.44 7.55 -20.95
CA ALA A 274 -12.91 8.93 -20.92
C ALA A 274 -12.30 9.73 -19.76
N ALA A 275 -12.24 9.15 -18.56
CA ALA A 275 -11.63 9.79 -17.40
C ALA A 275 -10.13 10.05 -17.60
N LEU A 276 -9.40 9.07 -18.15
CA LEU A 276 -7.98 9.19 -18.48
C LEU A 276 -7.74 10.22 -19.59
N ALA A 277 -8.57 10.24 -20.63
CA ALA A 277 -8.50 11.23 -21.70
C ALA A 277 -8.76 12.64 -21.17
N GLY A 278 -9.75 12.81 -20.28
CA GLY A 278 -10.01 14.07 -19.58
C GLY A 278 -8.80 14.53 -18.76
N LEU A 279 -8.21 13.65 -17.95
CA LEU A 279 -7.00 13.95 -17.18
C LEU A 279 -5.79 14.29 -18.08
N TRP A 280 -5.66 13.63 -19.23
CA TRP A 280 -4.59 13.87 -20.18
C TRP A 280 -4.75 15.22 -20.90
N LEU A 281 -5.96 15.56 -21.36
CA LEU A 281 -6.27 16.88 -21.91
C LEU A 281 -6.07 17.98 -20.87
N GLY A 282 -6.49 17.75 -19.62
CA GLY A 282 -6.25 18.67 -18.50
C GLY A 282 -4.77 18.87 -18.19
N GLY A 283 -3.94 17.84 -18.43
CA GLY A 283 -2.48 17.91 -18.25
C GLY A 283 -1.76 18.89 -19.18
N ARG A 284 -2.32 19.13 -20.37
CA ARG A 284 -1.77 20.08 -21.36
C ARG A 284 -1.83 21.54 -20.91
N ARG A 285 -2.58 21.84 -19.84
CA ARG A 285 -2.72 23.19 -19.28
C ARG A 285 -1.58 23.60 -18.34
N SER A 286 -0.76 22.64 -17.90
CA SER A 286 0.31 22.87 -16.93
C SER A 286 1.60 23.33 -17.62
N VAL A 287 2.02 24.57 -17.35
CA VAL A 287 3.33 25.09 -17.78
C VAL A 287 4.41 24.40 -16.93
N ARG A 288 5.09 23.39 -17.47
CA ARG A 288 6.13 22.65 -16.75
C ARG A 288 7.49 23.34 -16.88
N SER A 289 8.06 23.79 -15.76
CA SER A 289 9.50 24.03 -15.67
C SER A 289 10.21 22.70 -15.41
N ARG A 290 11.04 22.29 -16.38
CA ARG A 290 11.94 21.10 -16.43
C ARG A 290 11.87 20.11 -15.24
N TYR A 291 10.84 19.25 -15.24
CA TYR A 291 10.89 17.96 -14.53
C TYR A 291 11.37 16.88 -15.52
N ARG A 292 12.42 16.12 -15.20
CA ARG A 292 12.80 14.92 -15.95
C ARG A 292 12.06 13.72 -15.36
N PRO A 293 10.97 13.24 -15.98
CA PRO A 293 10.19 12.12 -15.43
C PRO A 293 10.99 10.82 -15.42
N GLU A 294 10.70 9.96 -14.44
CA GLU A 294 11.16 8.58 -14.44
C GLU A 294 10.53 7.86 -15.64
N ARG A 295 11.35 7.25 -16.50
CA ARG A 295 10.88 6.59 -17.72
C ARG A 295 10.19 5.28 -17.39
N TRP A 296 9.02 5.04 -17.99
CA TRP A 296 8.35 3.75 -17.95
C TRP A 296 9.07 2.76 -18.87
N GLY A 297 10.07 2.06 -18.34
CA GLY A 297 10.86 1.09 -19.10
C GLY A 297 10.27 -0.33 -19.13
N ALA A 298 10.90 -1.25 -19.86
CA ALA A 298 10.49 -2.65 -19.96
C ALA A 298 10.34 -3.34 -18.58
N ARG A 299 11.17 -2.99 -17.59
CA ARG A 299 11.07 -3.53 -16.23
C ARG A 299 9.80 -3.07 -15.51
N ALA A 300 9.37 -1.83 -15.73
CA ALA A 300 8.12 -1.32 -15.16
C ALA A 300 6.92 -2.06 -15.76
N TRP A 301 6.96 -2.35 -17.06
CA TRP A 301 5.98 -3.22 -17.74
C TRP A 301 5.97 -4.64 -17.19
N LEU A 302 7.14 -5.25 -16.95
CA LEU A 302 7.22 -6.59 -16.39
C LEU A 302 6.66 -6.67 -14.97
N VAL A 303 6.96 -5.67 -14.11
CA VAL A 303 6.44 -5.62 -12.73
C VAL A 303 4.93 -5.36 -12.72
N ALA A 304 4.45 -4.38 -13.47
CA ALA A 304 3.02 -4.09 -13.55
C ALA A 304 2.26 -5.26 -14.19
N GLY A 305 2.81 -5.79 -15.29
CA GLY A 305 2.27 -6.93 -16.02
C GLY A 305 2.19 -8.20 -15.19
N SER A 306 3.16 -8.47 -14.30
CA SER A 306 3.10 -9.64 -13.43
C SER A 306 1.95 -9.55 -12.42
N GLY A 307 1.67 -8.37 -11.86
CA GLY A 307 0.51 -8.20 -10.96
C GLY A 307 -0.82 -8.24 -11.70
N ILE A 308 -0.90 -7.63 -12.90
CA ILE A 308 -2.08 -7.74 -13.77
C ILE A 308 -2.34 -9.19 -14.18
N ALA A 309 -1.29 -9.94 -14.52
CA ALA A 309 -1.39 -11.35 -14.85
C ALA A 309 -1.91 -12.18 -13.66
N VAL A 310 -1.39 -11.96 -12.44
CA VAL A 310 -1.90 -12.63 -11.23
C VAL A 310 -3.39 -12.34 -11.03
N ALA A 311 -3.82 -11.07 -11.19
CA ALA A 311 -5.22 -10.70 -11.08
C ALA A 311 -6.09 -11.40 -12.15
N ALA A 312 -5.68 -11.34 -13.41
CA ALA A 312 -6.42 -11.94 -14.52
C ALA A 312 -6.52 -13.47 -14.40
N LEU A 313 -5.42 -14.14 -14.05
CA LEU A 313 -5.39 -15.59 -13.86
C LEU A 313 -6.25 -16.02 -12.67
N MET A 314 -6.28 -15.26 -11.58
CA MET A 314 -7.16 -15.55 -10.44
C MET A 314 -8.63 -15.29 -10.72
N ILE A 315 -8.94 -14.27 -11.52
CA ILE A 315 -10.31 -14.04 -12.03
C ILE A 315 -10.73 -15.22 -12.90
N TRP A 316 -9.88 -15.65 -13.83
CA TRP A 316 -10.17 -16.78 -14.71
C TRP A 316 -10.29 -18.11 -13.94
N ALA A 317 -9.43 -18.32 -12.92
CA ALA A 317 -9.51 -19.50 -12.07
C ALA A 317 -10.83 -19.55 -11.28
N ASN A 318 -11.41 -18.39 -10.93
CA ASN A 318 -12.71 -18.32 -10.26
C ASN A 318 -13.86 -18.80 -11.16
N ASP A 319 -13.76 -18.58 -12.46
CA ASP A 319 -14.76 -19.06 -13.42
C ASP A 319 -14.60 -20.56 -13.70
N TYR A 320 -13.35 -21.07 -13.69
CA TYR A 320 -13.05 -22.48 -13.97
C TYR A 320 -13.31 -23.41 -12.76
N ALA A 321 -12.92 -23.00 -11.56
CA ALA A 321 -12.99 -23.84 -10.35
C ALA A 321 -13.37 -23.02 -9.10
N PRO A 322 -14.63 -22.54 -8.98
CA PRO A 322 -15.05 -21.68 -7.87
C PRO A 322 -14.95 -22.37 -6.50
N THR A 323 -15.22 -23.68 -6.44
CA THR A 323 -15.15 -24.48 -5.21
C THR A 323 -13.73 -24.63 -4.66
N ALA A 324 -12.72 -24.54 -5.53
CA ALA A 324 -11.31 -24.62 -5.13
C ALA A 324 -10.78 -23.28 -4.56
N LEU A 325 -11.42 -22.16 -4.92
CA LEU A 325 -11.03 -20.82 -4.46
C LEU A 325 -11.82 -20.36 -3.23
N HIS A 326 -12.97 -20.98 -3.01
CA HIS A 326 -13.88 -20.73 -1.91
C HIS A 326 -14.23 -22.03 -1.18
N PRO A 327 -13.27 -22.62 -0.43
CA PRO A 327 -13.53 -23.82 0.35
C PRO A 327 -14.68 -23.55 1.35
N PRO A 328 -15.73 -24.39 1.37
CA PRO A 328 -16.86 -24.18 2.27
C PRO A 328 -16.41 -24.36 3.73
N ALA A 329 -16.88 -23.49 4.62
CA ALA A 329 -16.63 -23.61 6.05
C ALA A 329 -17.40 -24.77 6.71
N VAL A 330 -18.38 -25.33 6.00
CA VAL A 330 -19.25 -26.43 6.45
C VAL A 330 -19.40 -27.43 5.30
N PRO A 331 -19.04 -28.72 5.46
CA PRO A 331 -18.36 -29.33 6.60
C PRO A 331 -16.88 -28.90 6.73
N LEU A 332 -16.29 -29.07 7.91
CA LEU A 332 -14.86 -28.82 8.15
C LEU A 332 -14.02 -29.76 7.27
N THR A 333 -13.47 -29.20 6.20
CA THR A 333 -12.55 -29.89 5.31
C THR A 333 -11.20 -29.21 5.37
N THR A 334 -10.12 -29.99 5.27
CA THR A 334 -8.78 -29.43 5.16
C THR A 334 -8.65 -28.75 3.80
N PRO A 335 -8.33 -27.44 3.73
CA PRO A 335 -8.15 -26.77 2.45
C PRO A 335 -6.99 -27.43 1.71
N VAL A 336 -7.25 -27.86 0.47
CA VAL A 336 -6.23 -28.41 -0.44
C VAL A 336 -5.68 -27.27 -1.27
N LEU A 337 -4.36 -27.21 -1.46
CA LEU A 337 -3.75 -26.16 -2.26
C LEU A 337 -4.05 -26.41 -3.75
N PRO A 338 -4.84 -25.54 -4.42
CA PRO A 338 -5.09 -25.71 -5.83
C PRO A 338 -3.84 -25.27 -6.60
N LEU A 339 -3.22 -26.22 -7.31
CA LEU A 339 -1.91 -26.02 -7.94
C LEU A 339 -1.93 -24.91 -9.00
N TRP A 340 -2.99 -24.82 -9.81
CA TRP A 340 -3.12 -23.80 -10.86
C TRP A 340 -3.21 -22.36 -10.31
N PRO A 341 -4.14 -22.05 -9.37
CA PRO A 341 -4.14 -20.76 -8.67
C PRO A 341 -2.81 -20.48 -7.95
N ALA A 342 -2.21 -21.48 -7.30
CA ALA A 342 -0.92 -21.31 -6.64
C ALA A 342 0.19 -20.87 -7.62
N VAL A 343 0.30 -21.54 -8.78
CA VAL A 343 1.24 -21.16 -9.85
C VAL A 343 0.95 -19.76 -10.38
N SER A 344 -0.32 -19.39 -10.50
CA SER A 344 -0.73 -18.05 -10.91
C SER A 344 -0.23 -16.98 -9.94
N VAL A 345 -0.32 -17.22 -8.64
CA VAL A 345 0.20 -16.31 -7.59
C VAL A 345 1.73 -16.21 -7.64
N LEU A 346 2.44 -17.28 -7.99
CA LEU A 346 3.90 -17.28 -8.11
C LEU A 346 4.41 -16.37 -9.24
N VAL A 347 3.60 -16.07 -10.26
CA VAL A 347 3.93 -15.04 -11.27
C VAL A 347 4.17 -13.68 -10.60
N GLY A 348 3.52 -13.43 -9.46
CA GLY A 348 3.71 -12.25 -8.63
C GLY A 348 5.12 -12.10 -8.04
N LEU A 349 5.95 -13.14 -8.06
CA LEU A 349 7.37 -13.10 -7.63
C LEU A 349 8.31 -12.51 -8.68
N LEU A 350 7.87 -12.33 -9.92
CA LEU A 350 8.69 -11.78 -11.01
C LEU A 350 9.43 -10.48 -10.64
N PRO A 351 8.83 -9.51 -9.92
CA PRO A 351 9.53 -8.31 -9.46
C PRO A 351 10.73 -8.61 -8.55
N ALA A 352 10.73 -9.71 -7.81
CA ALA A 352 11.86 -10.11 -6.98
C ALA A 352 13.12 -10.42 -7.81
N PHE A 353 13.00 -10.69 -9.11
CA PHE A 353 14.14 -10.96 -10.00
C PHE A 353 14.42 -9.81 -10.96
N VAL A 354 13.39 -9.14 -11.44
CA VAL A 354 13.49 -8.11 -12.49
C VAL A 354 13.73 -6.70 -11.93
N ALA A 355 13.26 -6.42 -10.72
CA ALA A 355 13.46 -5.11 -10.12
C ALA A 355 14.96 -4.86 -9.83
N PRO A 356 15.46 -3.63 -10.03
CA PRO A 356 16.84 -3.31 -9.69
C PRO A 356 17.05 -3.33 -8.17
N LEU A 357 18.24 -3.71 -7.70
CA LEU A 357 18.56 -3.64 -6.26
C LEU A 357 18.71 -2.18 -5.79
N PRO A 358 18.24 -1.84 -4.59
CA PRO A 358 18.41 -0.50 -4.04
C PRO A 358 19.91 -0.17 -3.83
N PRO A 359 20.31 1.09 -4.01
CA PRO A 359 21.71 1.52 -3.86
C PRO A 359 22.08 1.52 -2.37
N GLY A 360 22.65 0.40 -1.89
CA GLY A 360 23.04 0.24 -0.48
C GLY A 360 23.53 -1.17 -0.13
N ALA A 361 22.97 -2.21 -0.76
CA ALA A 361 23.31 -3.61 -0.46
C ALA A 361 24.81 -3.91 -0.64
N ASP A 362 25.46 -3.34 -1.66
CA ASP A 362 26.89 -3.55 -1.93
C ASP A 362 27.85 -2.75 -1.04
N ARG A 363 27.39 -1.67 -0.37
CA ARG A 363 28.27 -0.95 0.59
C ARG A 363 28.52 -1.78 1.84
N VAL A 364 27.56 -2.61 2.23
CA VAL A 364 27.71 -3.54 3.36
C VAL A 364 28.58 -4.73 2.95
N ALA A 365 28.33 -5.32 1.78
CA ALA A 365 29.16 -6.43 1.26
C ALA A 365 30.62 -6.00 0.97
N SER A 366 30.83 -4.83 0.38
CA SER A 366 32.19 -4.30 0.11
C SER A 366 32.91 -3.74 1.35
N ARG A 367 32.19 -3.39 2.43
CA ARG A 367 32.79 -3.15 3.75
C ARG A 367 33.13 -4.45 4.46
N ALA A 368 32.28 -5.48 4.35
CA ALA A 368 32.55 -6.80 4.92
C ALA A 368 33.78 -7.44 4.27
N SER A 369 33.92 -7.37 2.95
CA SER A 369 35.10 -7.88 2.23
C SER A 369 36.37 -7.08 2.52
N ARG A 370 36.29 -5.73 2.64
CA ARG A 370 37.41 -4.88 3.07
C ARG A 370 37.79 -5.04 4.54
N GLY A 371 36.82 -5.36 5.41
CA GLY A 371 37.04 -5.69 6.81
C GLY A 371 37.73 -7.05 6.97
N ALA A 372 37.38 -8.03 6.14
CA ALA A 372 38.03 -9.34 6.10
C ALA A 372 39.46 -9.26 5.54
N SER A 373 39.68 -8.49 4.47
CA SER A 373 41.03 -8.33 3.90
C SER A 373 41.97 -7.51 4.80
N SER A 374 41.47 -6.51 5.52
CA SER A 374 42.28 -5.73 6.47
C SER A 374 42.64 -6.52 7.74
N ARG A 375 41.76 -7.41 8.23
CA ARG A 375 42.11 -8.36 9.30
C ARG A 375 43.13 -9.41 8.86
N GLY A 376 42.99 -9.94 7.64
CA GLY A 376 43.98 -10.87 7.07
C GLY A 376 45.36 -10.22 6.92
N ARG A 377 45.40 -8.96 6.49
CA ARG A 377 46.66 -8.21 6.32
C ARG A 377 47.33 -7.87 7.64
N ARG A 378 46.57 -7.43 8.67
CA ARG A 378 47.12 -7.21 10.03
C ARG A 378 47.67 -8.48 10.66
N ARG A 379 46.99 -9.62 10.50
CA ARG A 379 47.44 -10.91 11.03
C ARG A 379 48.74 -11.40 10.37
N ALA A 380 48.95 -11.09 9.08
CA ALA A 380 50.22 -11.38 8.40
C ALA A 380 51.35 -10.44 8.88
N THR A 381 51.04 -9.17 9.18
CA THR A 381 52.05 -8.20 9.65
C THR A 381 52.49 -8.50 11.09
N ASP A 382 51.60 -8.96 11.97
CA ASP A 382 51.95 -9.36 13.34
C ASP A 382 52.82 -10.64 13.38
N VAL A 383 52.70 -11.54 12.40
CA VAL A 383 53.55 -12.75 12.29
C VAL A 383 54.95 -12.41 11.77
N ASP A 384 55.08 -11.47 10.84
CA ASP A 384 56.38 -10.99 10.34
C ASP A 384 57.17 -10.17 11.38
N VAL A 385 56.48 -9.48 12.29
CA VAL A 385 57.14 -8.71 13.37
C VAL A 385 57.68 -9.63 14.48
N LEU A 386 57.08 -10.81 14.68
CA LEU A 386 57.53 -11.79 15.68
C LEU A 386 58.65 -12.73 15.19
N THR A 387 58.94 -12.76 13.88
CA THR A 387 59.98 -13.62 13.29
C THR A 387 61.27 -12.87 12.95
N LYS A 388 61.32 -11.55 13.17
CA LYS A 388 62.52 -10.75 12.97
C LYS A 388 63.35 -10.65 14.25
N GLU A 389 64.08 -11.72 14.57
CA GLU A 389 65.20 -11.62 15.50
C GLU A 389 66.26 -10.66 14.94
N PRO A 390 66.87 -9.80 15.77
CA PRO A 390 67.95 -8.94 15.33
C PRO A 390 69.28 -9.70 15.42
N THR A 391 69.87 -10.05 14.30
CA THR A 391 71.29 -10.44 14.22
C THR A 391 72.12 -9.25 13.73
N PRO A 392 73.28 -8.95 14.32
CA PRO A 392 74.42 -8.46 13.53
C PRO A 392 74.98 -9.57 12.63
#